data_AF-A0A8S3KG29-F1
#
_entry.id   AF-A0A8S3KG29-F1
#
_cell.length_a   1.000
_cell.length_b   1.000
_cell.length_c   1.000
_cell.angle_alpha   90.00
_cell.angle_beta   90.00
_cell.angle_gamma   90.00
#
_symmetry.space_group_name_H-M   'P 1'
#
loop_
_entity.id
_entity.type
_entity.pdbx_description
1 polymer ?
#
loop_
_entity_poly.entity_id
_entity_poly.type
_entity_poly.pdbx_seq_one_letter_code
_entity_poly.pdbx_strand_id
1 'polypeptide(L)'
;SGNYYPINSRIWIKDSNRQLTVLTDRSEGGASIQDGSIEIMLHRRTLYDDALGVSEPLNETAFDAGLVVRGKHLLIIESSTSSALYHRVASQRFYMNPLATYALPPLSYADYSTTYRQA
;
A
#
# COMPACT_ATOMS: atom_id res chain seq x y z
N SER A 1 -5.49 -4.21 -22.60
CA SER A 1 -5.35 -4.17 -21.12
C SER A 1 -6.19 -5.24 -20.40
N GLY A 2 -6.53 -6.38 -21.03
CA GLY A 2 -7.50 -7.34 -20.45
C GLY A 2 -7.02 -8.12 -19.23
N ASN A 3 -5.72 -8.06 -18.90
CA ASN A 3 -5.10 -8.85 -17.83
C ASN A 3 -4.83 -8.05 -16.54
N TYR A 4 -5.28 -6.80 -16.48
CA TYR A 4 -5.20 -5.99 -15.26
C TYR A 4 -6.48 -6.12 -14.44
N TYR A 5 -6.34 -6.46 -13.17
CA TYR A 5 -7.43 -6.69 -12.25
C TYR A 5 -7.34 -5.75 -11.04
N PRO A 6 -8.49 -5.41 -10.41
CA PRO A 6 -8.49 -4.59 -9.19
C PRO A 6 -7.92 -5.39 -8.00
N ILE A 7 -7.00 -4.77 -7.27
CA ILE A 7 -6.35 -5.30 -6.07
C ILE A 7 -6.73 -4.40 -4.90
N ASN A 8 -7.65 -4.86 -4.06
CA ASN A 8 -8.12 -4.07 -2.90
C ASN A 8 -7.31 -4.27 -1.62
N SER A 9 -6.58 -5.40 -1.51
CA SER A 9 -5.83 -5.70 -0.27
C SER A 9 -4.57 -6.52 -0.51
N ARG A 10 -4.59 -7.43 -1.50
CA ARG A 10 -3.46 -8.30 -1.79
C ARG A 10 -3.51 -8.92 -3.18
N ILE A 11 -2.32 -9.21 -3.71
CA ILE A 11 -2.08 -10.06 -4.88
C ILE A 11 -1.00 -11.08 -4.52
N TRP A 12 -1.04 -12.29 -5.08
CA TRP A 12 -0.01 -13.29 -4.86
C TRP A 12 0.16 -14.22 -6.06
N ILE A 13 1.36 -14.78 -6.16
CA ILE A 13 1.72 -15.87 -7.07
C ILE A 13 2.37 -16.98 -6.24
N LYS A 14 2.22 -18.23 -6.67
CA LYS A 14 2.82 -19.37 -5.96
C LYS A 14 3.32 -20.43 -6.92
N ASP A 15 4.37 -21.12 -6.51
CA ASP A 15 4.80 -22.39 -7.08
C ASP A 15 4.49 -23.54 -6.10
N SER A 16 5.11 -24.71 -6.31
CA SER A 16 4.96 -25.86 -5.42
C SER A 16 5.49 -25.63 -4.01
N ASN A 17 6.50 -24.78 -3.85
CA ASN A 17 7.29 -24.62 -2.63
C ASN A 17 6.98 -23.32 -1.89
N ARG A 18 6.78 -22.22 -2.63
CA ARG A 18 6.73 -20.85 -2.10
C ARG A 18 5.59 -20.04 -2.70
N GLN A 19 5.14 -19.07 -1.93
CA GLN A 19 4.18 -18.06 -2.35
C GLN A 19 4.76 -16.67 -2.06
N LEU A 20 4.76 -15.81 -3.08
CA LEU A 20 5.02 -14.38 -2.94
C LEU A 20 3.67 -13.66 -2.87
N THR A 21 3.45 -12.94 -1.78
CA THR A 21 2.25 -12.11 -1.57
C THR A 21 2.66 -10.66 -1.40
N VAL A 22 1.95 -9.76 -2.09
CA VAL A 22 2.07 -8.31 -1.92
C VAL A 22 0.77 -7.79 -1.34
N LEU A 23 0.83 -7.11 -0.20
CA LEU A 23 -0.29 -6.37 0.38
C LEU A 23 -0.22 -4.91 -0.05
N THR A 24 -1.38 -4.33 -0.37
CA THR A 24 -1.50 -2.92 -0.82
C THR A 24 -2.16 -2.07 0.26
N ASP A 25 -1.72 -0.82 0.41
CA ASP A 25 -2.32 0.12 1.38
C ASP A 25 -3.61 0.78 0.88
N ARG A 26 -3.91 0.60 -0.42
CA ARG A 26 -5.09 1.11 -1.13
C ARG A 26 -5.47 0.18 -2.27
N SER A 27 -6.62 0.47 -2.89
CA SER A 27 -7.03 -0.20 -4.13
C SER A 27 -6.16 0.25 -5.30
N GLU A 28 -5.57 -0.72 -5.99
CA GLU A 28 -4.68 -0.52 -7.14
C GLU A 28 -5.06 -1.47 -8.28
N GLY A 29 -4.53 -1.22 -9.48
CA GLY A 29 -4.59 -2.18 -10.58
C GLY A 29 -3.30 -2.97 -10.66
N GLY A 30 -3.37 -4.28 -10.89
CA GLY A 30 -2.17 -5.08 -11.14
C GLY A 30 -2.43 -6.34 -11.93
N ALA A 31 -1.35 -7.03 -12.25
CA ALA A 31 -1.34 -8.18 -13.14
C ALA A 31 -0.14 -9.10 -12.88
N SER A 32 -0.18 -10.28 -13.49
CA SER A 32 0.98 -11.16 -13.69
C SER A 32 1.11 -11.37 -15.20
N ILE A 33 1.86 -10.48 -15.88
CA ILE A 33 1.97 -10.51 -17.34
C ILE A 33 2.92 -11.61 -17.81
N GLN A 34 3.97 -11.88 -17.03
CA GLN A 34 4.89 -12.98 -17.25
C GLN A 34 4.80 -13.96 -16.08
N ASP A 35 4.98 -15.25 -16.36
CA ASP A 35 4.99 -16.27 -15.32
C ASP A 35 6.06 -15.96 -14.28
N GLY A 36 5.68 -16.03 -13.00
CA GLY A 36 6.60 -15.72 -11.90
C GLY A 36 6.76 -14.22 -11.59
N SER A 37 6.01 -13.33 -12.26
CA SER A 37 6.05 -11.88 -12.03
C SER A 37 4.75 -11.34 -11.43
N ILE A 38 4.86 -10.27 -10.63
CA ILE A 38 3.72 -9.43 -10.24
C ILE A 38 4.07 -8.00 -10.64
N GLU A 39 3.13 -7.31 -11.27
CA GLU A 39 3.19 -5.87 -11.50
C GLU A 39 1.97 -5.17 -10.91
N ILE A 40 2.19 -3.95 -10.41
CA ILE A 40 1.19 -3.10 -9.78
C ILE A 40 1.37 -1.68 -10.30
N MET A 41 0.28 -1.06 -10.76
CA MET A 41 0.26 0.33 -11.19
C MET A 41 0.18 1.25 -9.97
N LEU A 42 1.29 1.93 -9.66
CA LEU A 42 1.40 2.78 -8.46
C LEU A 42 0.69 4.13 -8.63
N HIS A 43 0.79 4.72 -9.82
CA HIS A 43 0.25 6.03 -10.13
C HIS A 43 0.13 6.18 -11.65
N ARG A 44 -0.79 7.03 -12.13
CA ARG A 44 -0.96 7.28 -13.57
C ARG A 44 -1.26 8.75 -13.83
N ARG A 45 -0.77 9.24 -14.96
CA ARG A 45 -1.01 10.60 -15.47
C ARG A 45 -1.23 10.51 -16.98
N THR A 46 -2.29 11.12 -17.49
CA THR A 46 -2.57 11.24 -18.93
C THR A 46 -2.63 12.71 -19.32
N LEU A 47 -2.20 13.02 -20.55
CA LEU A 47 -2.26 14.39 -21.10
C LEU A 47 -3.52 14.61 -21.96
N TYR A 48 -4.29 13.55 -22.18
CA TYR A 48 -5.49 13.54 -23.01
C TYR A 48 -6.63 12.85 -22.25
N ASP A 49 -7.84 13.35 -22.49
CA ASP A 49 -9.11 12.76 -22.05
C ASP A 49 -9.42 11.48 -22.84
N ASP A 50 -10.13 10.54 -22.23
CA ASP A 50 -10.51 9.27 -22.85
C ASP A 50 -11.90 9.31 -23.52
N ALA A 51 -12.56 10.47 -23.52
CA ALA A 51 -13.89 10.72 -24.09
C ALA A 51 -15.02 9.88 -23.46
N LEU A 52 -14.85 9.47 -22.20
CA LEU A 52 -15.87 8.69 -21.46
C LEU A 52 -16.77 9.55 -20.55
N GLY A 53 -16.74 10.87 -20.71
CA GLY A 53 -17.72 11.81 -20.15
C GLY A 53 -17.19 12.78 -19.10
N VAL A 54 -15.96 12.58 -18.61
CA VAL A 54 -15.34 13.47 -17.61
C VAL A 54 -14.79 14.75 -18.27
N SER A 55 -14.37 14.67 -19.54
CA SER A 55 -13.94 15.82 -20.36
C SER A 55 -12.71 16.56 -19.84
N GLU A 56 -11.85 15.87 -19.09
CA GLU A 56 -10.56 16.38 -18.63
C GLU A 56 -9.53 15.25 -18.60
N PRO A 57 -8.26 15.53 -18.94
CA PRO A 57 -7.21 14.55 -18.80
C PRO A 57 -6.94 14.28 -17.31
N LEU A 58 -6.53 13.06 -16.99
CA LEU A 58 -6.07 12.73 -15.63
C LEU A 58 -4.66 13.31 -15.40
N ASN A 59 -4.62 14.60 -15.08
CA ASN A 59 -3.41 15.40 -14.99
C ASN A 59 -3.34 16.17 -13.66
N GLU A 60 -3.41 15.45 -12.54
CA GLU A 60 -3.42 16.05 -11.20
C GLU A 60 -2.10 16.78 -10.89
N THR A 61 -2.21 17.99 -10.34
CA THR A 61 -1.07 18.85 -9.98
C THR A 61 -1.25 19.47 -8.60
N ALA A 62 -0.14 19.68 -7.88
CA ALA A 62 -0.08 20.43 -6.62
C ALA A 62 1.17 21.34 -6.65
N PHE A 63 1.01 22.59 -6.21
CA PHE A 63 2.09 23.60 -6.22
C PHE A 63 2.78 23.74 -7.59
N ASP A 64 1.97 23.81 -8.65
CA ASP A 64 2.43 23.90 -10.07
C ASP A 64 3.32 22.74 -10.54
N ALA A 65 3.35 21.63 -9.79
CA ALA A 65 4.05 20.41 -10.13
C ALA A 65 3.09 19.21 -10.22
N GLY A 66 3.51 18.13 -10.88
CA GLY A 66 2.71 16.89 -10.92
C GLY A 66 2.46 16.34 -9.52
N LEU A 67 1.25 15.87 -9.26
CA LEU A 67 0.88 15.33 -7.95
C LEU A 67 1.80 14.17 -7.55
N VAL A 68 2.31 14.23 -6.32
CA VAL A 68 3.15 13.17 -5.75
C VAL A 68 2.32 12.37 -4.75
N VAL A 69 2.23 11.06 -4.98
CA VAL A 69 1.61 10.12 -4.04
C VAL A 69 2.68 9.29 -3.32
N ARG A 70 2.41 8.94 -2.07
CA ARG A 70 3.20 7.98 -1.30
C ARG A 70 2.30 6.83 -0.89
N GLY A 71 2.73 5.61 -1.19
CA GLY A 71 2.06 4.37 -0.80
C GLY A 71 3.02 3.42 -0.09
N LYS A 72 2.47 2.35 0.46
CA LYS A 72 3.19 1.25 1.10
C LYS A 72 2.73 -0.08 0.54
N HIS A 73 3.71 -0.93 0.21
CA HIS A 73 3.49 -2.33 -0.13
C HIS A 73 4.22 -3.21 0.88
N LEU A 74 3.54 -4.22 1.40
CA LEU A 74 4.18 -5.23 2.26
C LEU A 74 4.37 -6.52 1.48
N LEU A 75 5.63 -6.95 1.35
CA LEU A 75 5.98 -8.19 0.68
C LEU A 75 6.14 -9.31 1.70
N ILE A 76 5.51 -10.45 1.42
CA ILE A 76 5.57 -11.65 2.25
C ILE A 76 5.95 -12.81 1.35
N ILE A 77 7.05 -13.49 1.67
CA ILE A 77 7.48 -14.72 1.01
C ILE A 77 7.42 -15.84 2.04
N GLU A 78 6.56 -16.82 1.78
CA GLU A 78 6.33 -17.94 2.69
C GLU A 78 6.14 -19.25 1.95
N SER A 79 6.11 -20.37 2.67
CA SER A 79 5.73 -21.65 2.08
C SER A 79 4.29 -21.64 1.57
N SER A 80 4.00 -22.43 0.53
CA SER A 80 2.67 -22.52 -0.06
C SER A 80 1.58 -22.97 0.95
N THR A 81 1.97 -23.75 1.98
CA THR A 81 1.07 -24.24 3.03
C THR A 81 0.83 -23.22 4.14
N SER A 82 1.84 -22.44 4.52
CA SER A 82 1.77 -21.52 5.66
C SER A 82 1.35 -20.10 5.28
N SER A 83 1.54 -19.69 4.01
CA SER A 83 1.36 -18.31 3.56
C SER A 83 -0.01 -17.71 3.92
N ALA A 84 -1.07 -18.53 3.82
CA ALA A 84 -2.44 -18.11 4.14
C ALA A 84 -2.61 -17.59 5.57
N LEU A 85 -1.92 -18.18 6.55
CA LEU A 85 -1.98 -17.75 7.95
C LEU A 85 -1.31 -16.40 8.12
N TYR A 86 -0.12 -16.23 7.54
CA TYR A 86 0.68 -15.01 7.67
C TYR A 86 0.04 -13.82 6.97
N HIS A 87 -0.29 -13.94 5.69
CA HIS A 87 -0.76 -12.78 4.92
C HIS A 87 -2.17 -12.32 5.34
N ARG A 88 -2.99 -13.19 5.98
CA ARG A 88 -4.30 -12.79 6.54
C ARG A 88 -4.14 -11.89 7.77
N VAL A 89 -3.34 -12.33 8.75
CA VAL A 89 -3.10 -11.57 9.98
C VAL A 89 -2.33 -10.28 9.67
N ALA A 90 -1.33 -10.37 8.78
CA ALA A 90 -0.57 -9.19 8.35
C ALA A 90 -1.46 -8.17 7.64
N SER A 91 -2.36 -8.61 6.75
CA SER A 91 -3.31 -7.71 6.06
C SER A 91 -4.28 -7.03 7.02
N GLN A 92 -4.78 -7.73 8.02
CA GLN A 92 -5.64 -7.11 9.04
C GLN A 92 -4.88 -6.05 9.84
N ARG A 93 -3.64 -6.35 10.28
CA ARG A 93 -2.79 -5.38 11.00
C ARG A 93 -2.38 -4.19 10.14
N PHE A 94 -2.16 -4.43 8.85
CA PHE A 94 -1.77 -3.39 7.90
C PHE A 94 -2.92 -2.41 7.64
N TYR A 95 -4.15 -2.92 7.52
CA TYR A 95 -5.35 -2.10 7.38
C TYR A 95 -5.76 -1.43 8.71
N MET A 96 -5.71 -2.16 9.82
CA MET A 96 -6.04 -1.67 11.16
C MET A 96 -4.78 -1.18 11.88
N ASN A 97 -4.04 -0.27 11.26
CA ASN A 97 -2.84 0.29 11.88
C ASN A 97 -3.21 1.08 13.15
N PRO A 98 -2.35 1.07 14.18
CA PRO A 98 -2.64 1.77 15.43
C PRO A 98 -2.74 3.28 15.19
N LEU A 99 -3.64 3.93 15.94
CA LEU A 99 -3.75 5.37 15.99
C LEU A 99 -2.76 5.92 17.03
N ALA A 100 -1.82 6.75 16.58
CA ALA A 100 -0.94 7.48 17.47
C ALA A 100 -1.64 8.78 17.93
N THR A 101 -1.72 8.98 19.25
CA THR A 101 -2.24 10.20 19.86
C THR A 101 -1.14 10.91 20.64
N TYR A 102 -1.12 12.23 20.57
CA TYR A 102 -0.13 13.08 21.21
C TYR A 102 -0.83 14.11 22.07
N ALA A 103 -0.26 14.42 23.23
CA ALA A 103 -0.71 15.49 24.10
C ALA A 103 0.50 16.30 24.54
N LEU A 104 0.35 17.63 24.57
CA LEU A 104 1.40 18.50 25.09
C LEU A 104 1.44 18.34 26.62
N PRO A 105 2.57 17.92 27.20
CA PRO A 105 2.70 17.92 28.64
C PRO A 105 2.85 19.37 29.15
N PRO A 106 2.32 19.69 30.34
CA PRO A 106 2.58 20.98 31.00
C PRO A 106 4.02 21.08 31.56
N LEU A 107 4.78 19.98 31.52
CA LEU A 107 6.14 19.85 32.05
C LEU A 107 7.17 20.12 30.96
N SER A 108 8.35 20.61 31.36
CA SER A 108 9.51 20.67 30.47
C SER A 108 9.96 19.26 30.07
N TYR A 109 10.69 19.13 28.95
CA TYR A 109 11.21 17.83 28.52
C TYR A 109 12.05 17.13 29.60
N ALA A 110 12.88 17.89 30.33
CA ALA A 110 13.73 17.36 31.40
C ALA A 110 12.90 16.76 32.54
N ASP A 111 11.88 17.48 33.01
CA ASP A 111 11.00 17.03 34.09
C ASP A 111 10.10 15.86 33.65
N TYR A 112 9.64 15.89 32.39
CA TYR A 112 8.84 14.81 31.83
C TYR A 112 9.65 13.51 31.71
N SER A 113 10.89 13.60 31.20
CA SER A 113 11.77 12.43 30.98
C SER A 113 12.23 11.75 32.27
N THR A 114 12.31 12.50 33.36
CA THR A 114 12.66 11.97 34.69
C THR A 114 11.45 11.36 35.40
N THR A 115 10.25 11.92 35.19
CA THR A 115 9.00 11.48 35.84
C THR A 115 8.37 10.27 35.13
N TYR A 116 8.44 10.21 33.79
CA TYR A 116 7.80 9.18 33.00
C TYR A 116 8.81 8.40 32.17
N ARG A 117 8.70 7.06 32.18
CA ARG A 117 9.48 6.21 31.29
C ARG A 117 8.99 6.39 29.86
N GLN A 118 9.87 6.91 29.02
CA GLN A 118 9.72 6.80 27.57
C GLN A 118 10.02 5.35 27.20
N ALA A 119 9.03 4.67 26.62
CA ALA A 119 9.15 3.29 26.14
C ALA A 119 9.91 3.24 24.80
#